data_AF-A0A3D5DER6-F1
#
_entry.id   AF-A0A3D5DER6-F1
#
_cell.length_a   1.000
_cell.length_b   1.000
_cell.length_c   1.000
_cell.angle_alpha   90.00
_cell.angle_beta   90.00
_cell.angle_gamma   90.00
#
_symmetry.space_group_name_H-M   'P 1'
#
loop_
_entity.id
_entity.type
_entity.pdbx_description
1 polymer ?
#
loop_
_entity_poly.entity_id
_entity_poly.type
_entity_poly.pdbx_seq_one_letter_code
_entity_poly.pdbx_strand_id
1 'polypeptide(L)'
;MTPLTPQEIVEQLDHHIVGQSDAKRAVAIALRNRWRRSQVEPVLRNEITPKNILMIGPTGVGKTEIARRLAKLSGAPFIKVEATKFTEVGYVG
;
A
#
# COMPACT_ATOMS: atom_id res chain seq x y z
N MET A 1 13.53 -0.24 -15.01
CA MET A 1 13.73 -0.01 -13.57
C MET A 1 13.80 -1.36 -12.88
N THR A 2 14.86 -1.62 -12.13
CA THR A 2 14.97 -2.82 -11.29
C THR A 2 13.86 -2.82 -10.23
N PRO A 3 13.25 -3.97 -9.94
CA PRO A 3 12.17 -4.04 -8.97
C PRO A 3 12.70 -3.84 -7.56
N LEU A 4 12.24 -2.78 -6.89
CA LEU A 4 12.67 -2.42 -5.54
C LEU A 4 12.51 -3.60 -4.56
N THR A 5 13.52 -3.79 -3.72
CA THR A 5 13.49 -4.69 -2.58
C THR A 5 12.69 -4.07 -1.43
N PRO A 6 12.21 -4.88 -0.47
CA PRO A 6 11.52 -4.34 0.70
C PRO A 6 12.35 -3.33 1.49
N GLN A 7 13.67 -3.50 1.56
CA GLN A 7 14.57 -2.57 2.26
C GLN A 7 14.62 -1.22 1.55
N GLU A 8 14.84 -1.21 0.23
CA GLU A 8 14.85 0.04 -0.56
C GLU A 8 13.50 0.76 -0.48
N ILE A 9 12.37 0.03 -0.47
CA ILE A 9 11.04 0.65 -0.29
C ILE A 9 10.94 1.34 1.08
N VAL A 10 11.41 0.69 2.15
CA VAL A 10 11.40 1.26 3.50
C VAL A 10 12.27 2.51 3.56
N GLU A 11 13.49 2.47 3.01
CA GLU A 11 14.39 3.63 2.94
C GLU A 11 13.75 4.80 2.18
N GLN A 12 13.09 4.53 1.06
CA GLN A 12 12.37 5.57 0.32
C GLN A 12 11.21 6.17 1.13
N LEU A 13 10.54 5.37 1.97
CA LEU A 13 9.50 5.85 2.86
C LEU A 13 10.08 6.62 4.07
N ASP A 14 11.30 6.30 4.52
CA ASP A 14 11.98 7.00 5.62
C ASP A 14 12.28 8.47 5.29
N HIS A 15 12.49 8.80 4.00
CA HIS A 15 12.66 10.20 3.57
C HIS A 15 11.40 11.07 3.73
N HIS A 16 10.24 10.47 3.99
CA HIS A 16 8.96 11.19 4.03
C HIS A 16 8.15 10.97 5.31
N ILE A 17 8.34 9.82 5.96
CA ILE A 17 7.60 9.43 7.17
C ILE A 17 8.63 9.15 8.25
N VAL A 18 8.49 9.77 9.42
CA VAL A 18 9.35 9.47 10.59
C VAL A 18 8.72 8.35 11.42
N GLY A 19 9.52 7.36 11.83
CA GLY A 19 9.03 6.20 12.60
C GLY A 19 8.13 5.25 11.80
N GLN A 20 7.13 4.63 12.44
CA GLN A 20 6.16 3.72 11.80
C GLN A 20 6.79 2.52 11.06
N SER A 21 7.88 1.96 11.60
CA SER A 21 8.66 0.89 10.96
C SER A 21 7.84 -0.32 10.56
N ASP A 22 6.90 -0.75 11.41
CA ASP A 22 6.04 -1.90 11.12
C ASP A 22 5.10 -1.65 9.95
N ALA A 23 4.50 -0.45 9.89
CA ALA A 23 3.63 -0.06 8.80
C ALA A 23 4.39 0.04 7.47
N LYS A 24 5.60 0.63 7.48
CA LYS A 24 6.50 0.70 6.32
C LYS A 24 6.89 -0.69 5.83
N ARG A 25 7.27 -1.59 6.74
CA ARG A 25 7.61 -2.98 6.42
C ARG A 25 6.42 -3.72 5.82
N ALA A 26 5.23 -3.57 6.40
CA ALA A 26 4.02 -4.22 5.90
C ALA A 26 3.70 -3.80 4.46
N VAL A 27 3.76 -2.50 4.15
CA VAL A 27 3.49 -2.01 2.80
C VAL A 27 4.59 -2.39 1.79
N ALA A 28 5.85 -2.41 2.23
CA ALA A 28 6.98 -2.84 1.41
C ALA A 28 6.86 -4.31 1.00
N ILE A 29 6.47 -5.18 1.94
CA ILE A 29 6.22 -6.60 1.66
C ILE A 29 5.03 -6.76 0.71
N ALA A 30 3.93 -6.04 0.93
CA ALA A 30 2.77 -6.12 0.05
C ALA A 30 3.11 -5.71 -1.39
N LEU A 31 3.86 -4.61 -1.57
CA LEU A 31 4.31 -4.18 -2.89
C LEU A 31 5.27 -5.20 -3.54
N ARG A 32 6.22 -5.75 -2.77
CA ARG A 32 7.13 -6.80 -3.26
C ARG A 32 6.39 -8.08 -3.66
N ASN A 33 5.35 -8.45 -2.92
CA ASN A 33 4.53 -9.61 -3.25
C ASN A 33 3.76 -9.41 -4.56
N ARG A 34 3.37 -8.18 -4.89
CA ARG A 34 2.78 -7.87 -6.21
C ARG A 34 3.78 -8.12 -7.34
N TRP A 35 5.04 -7.75 -7.17
CA TRP A 35 6.09 -8.07 -8.14
C TRP A 35 6.35 -9.58 -8.20
N ARG A 36 6.48 -10.28 -7.06
CA ARG A 36 6.65 -11.75 -7.05
C ARG A 36 5.53 -12.47 -7.77
N ARG A 37 4.28 -12.01 -7.60
CA ARG A 37 3.11 -12.53 -8.32
C ARG A 37 3.25 -12.38 -9.83
N SER A 38 3.88 -11.31 -10.35
CA SER A 38 4.08 -11.19 -11.79
C SER A 38 5.16 -12.12 -12.35
N GLN A 39 6.00 -12.71 -11.48
CA GLN A 39 7.05 -13.65 -11.87
C GLN A 39 6.61 -15.11 -11.87
N VAL A 40 5.41 -15.44 -11.39
CA VAL A 40 4.89 -16.81 -11.42
C VAL A 40 4.11 -17.10 -12.70
N GLU A 41 3.96 -18.39 -13.00
CA GLU A 41 3.18 -18.90 -14.13
C GLU A 41 1.72 -18.38 -14.13
N PRO A 42 1.09 -18.17 -15.30
CA PRO A 42 -0.23 -17.55 -15.39
C PRO A 42 -1.32 -18.26 -14.59
N VAL A 43 -1.30 -19.60 -14.53
CA VAL A 43 -2.28 -20.40 -13.79
C VAL A 43 -2.22 -20.06 -12.30
N LEU A 44 -1.01 -20.13 -11.72
CA LEU A 44 -0.78 -19.84 -10.30
C LEU A 44 -0.96 -18.34 -9.98
N ARG A 45 -0.67 -17.46 -10.95
CA ARG A 45 -0.83 -16.00 -10.78
C ARG A 45 -2.26 -15.60 -10.45
N ASN A 46 -3.25 -16.32 -10.96
CA ASN A 46 -4.66 -16.04 -10.71
C ASN A 46 -5.12 -16.48 -9.32
N GLU A 47 -4.48 -17.50 -8.74
CA GLU A 47 -4.78 -18.00 -7.40
C GLU A 47 -4.19 -17.11 -6.29
N ILE A 48 -3.15 -16.33 -6.60
CA ILE A 48 -2.49 -15.46 -5.62
C ILE A 48 -3.25 -14.13 -5.50
N THR A 49 -3.95 -13.96 -4.38
CA THR A 49 -4.65 -12.71 -4.05
C THR A 49 -3.70 -11.64 -3.48
N PRO A 50 -3.99 -10.34 -3.70
CA PRO A 50 -3.26 -9.25 -3.06
C PRO A 50 -3.34 -9.33 -1.52
N LYS A 51 -2.24 -8.99 -0.85
CA LYS A 51 -2.21 -8.88 0.62
C LYS A 51 -2.65 -7.47 1.02
N ASN A 52 -3.95 -7.32 1.24
CA ASN A 52 -4.54 -6.07 1.72
C ASN A 52 -4.07 -5.73 3.15
N ILE A 53 -4.02 -4.45 3.48
CA ILE A 53 -3.47 -3.95 4.74
C ILE A 53 -4.53 -3.13 5.47
N LEU A 54 -4.74 -3.44 6.75
CA LEU A 54 -5.50 -2.63 7.69
C LEU A 54 -4.51 -1.88 8.60
N MET A 55 -4.50 -0.55 8.54
CA MET A 55 -3.65 0.28 9.40
C MET A 55 -4.44 0.76 10.62
N ILE A 56 -3.98 0.41 11.82
CA ILE A 56 -4.60 0.81 13.09
C ILE A 56 -3.69 1.83 13.78
N GLY A 57 -4.27 2.96 14.19
CA GLY A 57 -3.55 4.01 14.90
C GLY A 57 -4.32 5.34 14.93
N PRO A 58 -3.90 6.31 15.78
CA PRO A 58 -4.60 7.59 15.91
C PRO A 58 -4.50 8.46 14.66
N THR A 59 -5.29 9.53 14.57
CA THR A 59 -5.20 10.51 13.48
C THR A 59 -3.83 11.21 13.48
N GLY A 60 -3.38 11.68 12.31
CA GLY A 60 -2.12 12.44 12.19
C GLY A 60 -0.81 11.63 12.18
N VAL A 61 -0.81 10.33 12.49
CA VAL A 61 0.44 9.51 12.56
C VAL A 61 1.03 9.05 11.22
N GLY A 62 0.47 9.49 10.09
CA GLY A 62 1.02 9.19 8.77
C GLY A 62 0.43 7.98 8.01
N LYS A 63 -0.66 7.36 8.50
CA LYS A 63 -1.33 6.22 7.81
C LYS A 63 -1.60 6.48 6.32
N THR A 64 -2.26 7.61 6.03
CA THR A 64 -2.59 8.01 4.65
C THR A 64 -1.35 8.40 3.85
N GLU A 65 -0.33 8.99 4.50
CA GLU A 65 0.90 9.41 3.83
C GLU A 65 1.74 8.21 3.38
N ILE A 66 1.82 7.15 4.20
CA ILE A 66 2.45 5.88 3.81
C ILE A 66 1.81 5.34 2.51
N ALA A 67 0.48 5.26 2.46
CA ALA A 67 -0.23 4.76 1.28
C ALA A 67 -0.01 5.66 0.04
N ARG A 68 -0.07 6.99 0.22
CA ARG A 68 0.18 7.97 -0.86
C ARG A 68 1.60 7.86 -1.41
N ARG A 69 2.61 7.77 -0.54
CA ARG A 69 4.02 7.64 -0.94
C ARG A 69 4.31 6.32 -1.63
N LEU A 70 3.75 5.23 -1.13
CA LEU A 70 3.85 3.92 -1.76
C LEU A 70 3.29 3.92 -3.19
N ALA A 71 2.15 4.58 -3.41
CA ALA A 71 1.59 4.69 -4.76
C ALA A 71 2.49 5.52 -5.68
N LYS A 72 3.04 6.64 -5.20
CA LYS A 72 4.01 7.45 -5.96
C LYS A 72 5.27 6.66 -6.32
N LEU A 73 5.83 5.91 -5.37
CA LEU A 73 7.02 5.08 -5.57
C LEU A 73 6.79 3.96 -6.60
N SER A 74 5.59 3.38 -6.59
CA SER A 74 5.22 2.28 -7.50
C SER A 74 4.65 2.75 -8.84
N GLY A 75 4.50 4.07 -9.05
CA GLY A 75 3.81 4.63 -10.21
C GLY A 75 2.35 4.19 -10.33
N ALA A 76 1.73 3.77 -9.22
CA ALA A 76 0.37 3.25 -9.22
C ALA A 76 -0.67 4.38 -9.07
N PRO A 77 -1.85 4.24 -9.69
CA PRO A 77 -2.97 5.14 -9.41
C PRO A 77 -3.36 5.06 -7.93
N PHE A 78 -3.66 6.22 -7.33
CA PHE A 78 -4.03 6.33 -5.92
C PHE A 78 -5.34 7.08 -5.75
N ILE A 79 -6.25 6.51 -4.96
CA ILE A 79 -7.51 7.14 -4.59
C ILE A 79 -7.69 7.04 -3.07
N LYS A 80 -8.06 8.15 -2.44
CA LYS A 80 -8.48 8.20 -1.04
C LYS A 80 -9.99 8.31 -1.02
N VAL A 81 -10.65 7.37 -0.33
CA VAL A 81 -12.09 7.40 -0.09
C VAL A 81 -12.34 7.32 1.42
N GLU A 82 -13.39 7.97 1.88
CA GLU A 82 -13.86 7.87 3.26
C GLU A 82 -15.07 6.94 3.29
N ALA A 83 -14.99 5.86 4.07
CA ALA A 83 -16.03 4.83 4.09
C ALA A 83 -17.40 5.37 4.55
N THR A 84 -17.39 6.37 5.44
CA THR A 84 -18.61 7.02 5.96
C THR A 84 -19.43 7.70 4.87
N LYS A 85 -18.82 8.11 3.75
CA LYS A 85 -19.53 8.71 2.62
C LYS A 85 -20.59 7.79 2.00
N PHE A 86 -20.46 6.48 2.19
CA PHE A 86 -21.39 5.49 1.66
C PHE A 86 -22.49 5.09 2.65
N THR A 87 -22.47 5.65 3.86
CA THR A 87 -23.46 5.37 4.91
C THR A 87 -24.33 6.59 5.23
N GLU A 88 -24.05 7.75 4.61
CA GLU A 88 -24.87 8.95 4.77
C GLU A 88 -26.27 8.74 4.13
N VAL A 89 -27.31 9.11 4.88
CA VAL A 89 -28.70 8.96 4.43
C VAL A 89 -28.89 9.78 3.15
N GLY A 90 -29.18 9.09 2.03
CA GLY A 90 -29.35 9.72 0.72
C GLY A 90 -28.20 9.53 -0.26
N TYR A 91 -27.25 8.60 -0.03
CA TYR A 91 -26.32 8.17 -1.08
C TYR A 91 -27.10 7.57 -2.27
N VAL A 92 -27.13 8.29 -3.40
CA VAL A 92 -27.81 7.87 -4.65
C VAL A 92 -26.83 7.45 -5.76
N GLY A 93 -25.52 7.51 -5.51
CA GLY A 93 -24.46 7.23 -6.49
C GLY A 93 -23.62 8.45 -6.82
#